data_AF-A0A139X6E6-F1
#
_entry.id   AF-A0A139X6E6-F1
#
_cell.length_a   1.000
_cell.length_b   1.000
_cell.length_c   1.000
_cell.angle_alpha   90.00
_cell.angle_beta   90.00
_cell.angle_gamma   90.00
#
_symmetry.space_group_name_H-M   'P 1'
#
loop_
_entity.id
_entity.type
_entity.pdbx_description
1 polymer ?
#
loop_
_entity_poly.entity_id
_entity_poly.type
_entity_poly.pdbx_seq_one_letter_code
_entity_poly.pdbx_strand_id
1 'polypeptide(L)'
;MIPKFDENGNLPPGVHFCDWWSFQERFGYTPKRAKMIQGLEEVMTQLKAAGCCTAYIDGSFVSNKLESEDFDMCWDRDDVDINYLRKNAPLILKMHLSLIF
;
A
#
# COMPACT_ATOMS: atom_id res chain seq x y z
N MET A 1 -10.63 -11.39 -3.84
CA MET A 1 -10.04 -11.64 -5.18
C MET A 1 -9.90 -10.29 -5.86
N ILE A 2 -8.70 -9.93 -6.32
CA ILE A 2 -8.46 -8.64 -6.97
C ILE A 2 -9.15 -8.65 -8.34
N PRO A 3 -9.98 -7.65 -8.69
CA PRO A 3 -10.65 -7.62 -9.98
C PRO A 3 -9.68 -7.58 -11.17
N LYS A 4 -10.20 -7.89 -12.36
CA LYS A 4 -9.47 -7.66 -13.60
C LYS A 4 -9.33 -6.16 -13.85
N PHE A 5 -8.27 -5.80 -14.56
CA PHE A 5 -8.10 -4.44 -15.04
C PHE A 5 -9.13 -4.11 -16.12
N ASP A 6 -9.50 -2.85 -16.21
CA ASP A 6 -10.29 -2.29 -17.30
C ASP A 6 -9.45 -2.12 -18.59
N GLU A 7 -10.06 -1.55 -19.62
CA GLU A 7 -9.39 -1.28 -20.91
C GLU A 7 -8.21 -0.29 -20.81
N ASN A 8 -8.17 0.51 -19.74
CA ASN A 8 -7.11 1.48 -19.46
C ASN A 8 -6.00 0.90 -18.55
N GLY A 9 -6.15 -0.33 -18.09
CA GLY A 9 -5.18 -0.98 -17.21
C GLY A 9 -5.33 -0.66 -15.73
N ASN A 10 -6.46 -0.07 -15.32
CA ASN A 10 -6.76 0.27 -13.93
C ASN A 10 -7.74 -0.72 -13.30
N LEU A 11 -7.76 -0.80 -11.97
CA LEU A 11 -8.85 -1.51 -11.30
C LEU A 11 -10.18 -0.76 -11.50
N PRO A 12 -11.33 -1.47 -11.51
CA PRO A 12 -12.63 -0.81 -11.49
C PRO A 12 -12.75 0.08 -10.24
N PRO A 13 -13.53 1.17 -10.28
CA PRO A 13 -13.69 2.06 -9.14
C PRO A 13 -14.15 1.33 -7.87
N GLY A 14 -13.58 1.70 -6.71
CA GLY A 14 -13.96 1.19 -5.39
C GLY A 14 -12.80 0.60 -4.59
N VAL A 15 -13.12 0.15 -3.38
CA VAL A 15 -12.16 -0.51 -2.46
C VAL A 15 -12.19 -2.02 -2.67
N HIS A 16 -11.03 -2.60 -3.02
CA HIS A 16 -10.89 -4.03 -3.30
C HIS A 16 -9.99 -4.69 -2.26
N PHE A 17 -10.59 -5.36 -1.27
CA PHE A 17 -9.82 -6.08 -0.27
C PHE A 17 -9.16 -7.35 -0.85
N CYS A 18 -7.91 -7.57 -0.47
CA CYS A 18 -7.14 -8.77 -0.79
C CYS A 18 -6.23 -9.15 0.38
N ASP A 19 -5.86 -10.42 0.44
CA ASP A 19 -4.77 -10.87 1.30
C ASP A 19 -3.40 -10.47 0.72
N TRP A 20 -2.39 -10.52 1.58
CA TRP A 20 -1.03 -10.10 1.22
C TRP A 20 -0.42 -10.93 0.08
N TRP A 21 -0.66 -12.25 0.08
CA TRP A 21 -0.11 -13.13 -0.95
C TRP A 21 -0.70 -12.80 -2.34
N SER A 22 -2.03 -12.65 -2.41
CA SER A 22 -2.72 -12.22 -3.63
C SER A 22 -2.21 -10.86 -4.13
N PHE A 23 -1.93 -9.92 -3.22
CA PHE A 23 -1.36 -8.63 -3.58
C PHE A 23 0.05 -8.76 -4.19
N GLN A 24 0.92 -9.54 -3.55
CA GLN A 24 2.28 -9.79 -4.01
C GLN A 24 2.31 -10.46 -5.38
N GLU A 25 1.51 -11.51 -5.57
CA GLU A 25 1.40 -12.21 -6.85
C GLU A 25 0.88 -11.28 -7.95
N ARG A 26 -0.13 -10.47 -7.65
CA ARG A 26 -0.77 -9.59 -8.64
C ARG A 26 0.10 -8.42 -9.06
N PHE A 27 0.83 -7.81 -8.12
CA PHE A 27 1.50 -6.54 -8.32
C PHE A 27 3.03 -6.63 -8.26
N GLY A 28 3.61 -7.78 -7.90
CA GLY A 28 5.05 -8.01 -7.81
C GLY A 28 5.70 -8.62 -9.05
N TYR A 29 5.08 -8.50 -10.23
CA TYR A 29 5.47 -9.19 -11.46
C TYR A 29 6.75 -8.67 -12.14
N THR A 30 7.39 -7.61 -11.61
CA THR A 30 8.71 -7.16 -12.06
C THR A 30 9.69 -7.06 -10.88
N PRO A 31 11.01 -7.20 -11.08
CA PRO A 31 11.98 -7.06 -10.00
C PRO A 31 11.90 -5.71 -9.27
N LYS A 32 11.62 -4.62 -10.00
CA LYS A 32 11.42 -3.28 -9.43
C LYS A 32 10.21 -3.27 -8.50
N ARG A 33 9.07 -3.78 -8.97
CA ARG A 33 7.82 -3.82 -8.18
C ARG A 33 7.93 -4.77 -6.99
N ALA A 34 8.60 -5.92 -7.14
CA ALA A 34 8.89 -6.83 -6.04
C ALA A 34 9.76 -6.17 -4.94
N LYS A 35 10.78 -5.40 -5.33
CA LYS A 35 11.59 -4.62 -4.37
C LYS A 35 10.77 -3.54 -3.67
N MET A 36 9.90 -2.86 -4.40
CA MET A 36 8.98 -1.87 -3.83
C MET A 36 8.06 -2.54 -2.78
N ILE A 37 7.51 -3.71 -3.08
CA ILE A 37 6.66 -4.49 -2.16
C ILE A 37 7.38 -4.85 -0.87
N GLN A 38 8.68 -5.16 -0.91
CA GLN A 38 9.48 -5.42 0.30
C GLN A 38 9.51 -4.19 1.22
N GLY A 39 9.73 -3.00 0.66
CA GLY A 39 9.67 -1.75 1.43
C GLY A 39 8.27 -1.46 2.00
N LEU A 40 7.23 -1.75 1.23
CA LEU A 40 5.84 -1.66 1.71
C LEU A 40 5.57 -2.65 2.85
N GLU A 41 6.12 -3.86 2.80
CA GLU A 41 6.00 -4.87 3.86
C GLU A 41 6.59 -4.37 5.19
N GLU A 42 7.75 -3.72 5.13
CA GLU A 42 8.38 -3.10 6.29
C GLU A 42 7.49 -2.01 6.89
N VAL A 43 6.92 -1.14 6.04
CA VAL A 43 5.99 -0.09 6.47
C VAL A 43 4.77 -0.70 7.16
N MET A 44 4.06 -1.61 6.48
CA MET A 44 2.86 -2.26 7.02
C MET A 44 3.11 -3.04 8.31
N THR A 45 4.30 -3.65 8.46
CA THR A 45 4.70 -4.32 9.70
C THR A 45 4.71 -3.34 10.88
N GLN A 46 5.26 -2.14 10.67
CA GLN A 46 5.25 -1.08 11.68
C GLN A 46 3.86 -0.51 11.92
N LEU A 47 3.03 -0.33 10.86
CA LEU A 47 1.64 0.11 11.04
C LEU A 47 0.87 -0.90 11.89
N LYS A 48 0.99 -2.19 11.57
CA LYS A 48 0.32 -3.29 12.30
C LYS A 48 0.77 -3.34 13.75
N ALA A 49 2.08 -3.19 14.00
CA ALA A 49 2.61 -3.15 15.37
C ALA A 49 2.12 -1.92 16.16
N ALA A 50 1.81 -0.82 15.47
CA ALA A 50 1.19 0.36 16.05
C ALA A 50 -0.34 0.23 16.23
N GLY A 51 -0.98 -0.86 15.81
CA GLY A 51 -2.44 -1.02 15.93
C GLY A 51 -3.25 -0.63 14.69
N CYS A 52 -2.61 -0.30 13.56
CA CYS A 52 -3.33 -0.03 12.32
C CYS A 52 -4.11 -1.26 11.83
N CYS A 53 -5.40 -1.09 11.60
CA CYS A 53 -6.28 -2.14 11.09
C CYS A 53 -6.41 -2.14 9.56
N THR A 54 -6.19 -1.01 8.88
CA THR A 54 -6.40 -0.91 7.43
C THR A 54 -5.45 0.08 6.76
N ALA A 55 -4.83 -0.37 5.67
CA ALA A 55 -4.07 0.46 4.75
C ALA A 55 -4.67 0.33 3.34
N TYR A 56 -4.70 1.44 2.61
CA TYR A 56 -5.16 1.54 1.24
C TYR A 56 -3.99 1.89 0.36
N ILE A 57 -3.90 1.23 -0.79
CA ILE A 57 -2.85 1.45 -1.78
C ILE A 57 -3.53 1.79 -3.09
N ASP A 58 -3.02 2.79 -3.79
CA ASP A 58 -3.55 3.28 -5.05
C ASP A 58 -2.41 3.73 -5.97
N GLY A 59 -2.74 4.55 -6.96
CA GLY A 59 -1.78 5.19 -7.84
C GLY A 59 -1.34 4.30 -8.98
N SER A 60 -0.25 4.69 -9.64
CA SER A 60 0.31 3.90 -10.74
C SER A 60 0.76 2.51 -10.31
N PHE A 61 0.99 2.30 -9.01
CA PHE A 61 1.32 0.98 -8.50
C PHE A 61 0.17 0.00 -8.73
N VAL A 62 -1.08 0.38 -8.49
CA VAL A 62 -2.25 -0.52 -8.58
C VAL A 62 -2.82 -0.55 -10.02
N SER A 63 -1.93 -0.79 -10.99
CA SER A 63 -2.26 -0.83 -12.42
C SER A 63 -1.45 -1.90 -13.16
N ASN A 64 -1.72 -2.08 -14.45
CA ASN A 64 -0.94 -2.95 -15.34
C ASN A 64 0.35 -2.29 -15.88
N LYS A 65 0.71 -1.08 -15.41
CA LYS A 65 1.93 -0.40 -15.84
C LYS A 65 3.18 -1.19 -15.44
N LEU A 66 4.02 -1.49 -16.43
CA LEU A 66 5.26 -2.24 -16.25
C LEU A 66 6.20 -1.59 -15.22
N GLU A 67 6.29 -0.26 -15.27
CA GLU A 67 7.08 0.53 -14.35
C GLU A 67 6.18 1.43 -13.49
N SER A 68 6.22 1.21 -12.18
CA SER A 68 5.78 2.21 -11.18
C SER A 68 7.00 2.93 -10.64
N GLU A 69 6.85 4.20 -10.29
CA GLU A 69 7.90 5.00 -9.67
C GLU A 69 7.80 4.95 -8.14
N ASP A 70 6.57 4.98 -7.62
CA ASP A 70 6.26 5.08 -6.20
C ASP A 70 5.01 4.27 -5.79
N PHE A 71 4.62 4.43 -4.53
CA PHE A 71 3.33 4.00 -3.98
C PHE A 71 2.55 5.22 -3.52
N ASP A 72 1.27 5.25 -3.86
CA ASP A 72 0.30 6.08 -3.17
C ASP A 72 -0.35 5.20 -2.09
N MET A 73 -0.17 5.57 -0.82
CA MET A 73 -0.73 4.81 0.30
C MET A 73 -1.29 5.75 1.36
N CYS A 74 -2.46 5.39 1.87
CA CYS A 74 -3.00 5.94 3.10
C CYS A 74 -3.41 4.81 4.07
N TRP A 75 -3.72 5.17 5.30
CA TRP A 75 -3.98 4.22 6.38
C TRP A 75 -4.89 4.84 7.42
N ASP A 76 -5.67 3.97 8.04
CA ASP A 76 -6.49 4.34 9.17
C ASP A 76 -5.59 4.69 10.38
N ARG A 77 -5.96 5.74 11.10
CA ARG A 77 -5.24 6.23 12.27
C ARG A 77 -6.00 6.04 13.57
N ASP A 78 -7.26 5.60 13.53
CA ASP A 78 -8.17 5.63 14.68
C ASP A 78 -7.60 4.83 15.87
N ASP A 79 -7.05 3.63 15.61
CA ASP A 79 -6.47 2.76 16.63
C ASP A 79 -4.92 2.80 16.67
N VAL A 80 -4.30 3.74 15.95
CA VAL A 80 -2.84 3.76 15.77
C VAL A 80 -2.13 4.47 16.93
N ASP A 81 -1.23 3.75 17.60
CA ASP A 81 -0.27 4.32 18.55
C ASP A 81 0.80 5.15 17.83
N ILE A 82 0.53 6.45 17.75
CA ILE A 82 1.45 7.43 17.16
C ILE A 82 2.79 7.51 17.92
N ASN A 83 2.82 7.23 19.23
CA ASN A 83 4.06 7.28 20.00
C ASN A 83 4.94 6.08 19.67
N TYR A 84 4.35 4.90 19.46
CA TYR A 84 5.07 3.76 18.91
C TYR A 84 5.75 4.13 17.59
N LEU A 85 5.03 4.77 16.67
CA LEU A 85 5.57 5.13 15.36
C LEU A 85 6.65 6.20 15.45
N ARG A 86 6.48 7.23 16.28
CA ARG A 86 7.51 8.25 16.52
C ARG A 86 8.82 7.62 17.00
N LYS A 87 8.74 6.58 17.82
CA LYS A 87 9.91 5.90 18.39
C LYS A 87 10.54 4.90 17.42
N ASN A 88 9.73 4.09 16.75
CA ASN A 88 10.19 2.91 16.02
C ASN A 88 10.23 3.11 14.50
N ALA A 89 9.36 3.95 13.94
CA ALA A 89 9.23 4.17 12.51
C ALA A 89 8.85 5.63 12.16
N PRO A 90 9.64 6.64 12.59
CA PRO A 90 9.26 8.05 12.48
C PRO A 90 9.11 8.54 11.04
N LEU A 91 9.71 7.86 10.06
CA LEU A 91 9.58 8.20 8.65
C LEU A 91 8.17 7.95 8.11
N ILE A 92 7.42 7.01 8.67
CA ILE A 92 6.03 6.72 8.26
C ILE A 92 5.14 7.94 8.51
N LEU A 93 5.39 8.68 9.60
CA LEU A 93 4.67 9.92 9.91
C LEU A 93 5.02 11.08 8.96
N LYS A 94 6.08 10.94 8.16
CA LYS A 94 6.49 11.90 7.13
C LYS A 94 6.09 11.48 5.73
N MET A 95 5.60 10.24 5.54
CA MET A 95 5.08 9.80 4.26
C MET A 95 3.85 10.67 3.95
N HIS A 96 3.86 11.30 2.78
CA HIS A 96 2.83 12.25 2.39
C HIS A 96 1.50 11.49 2.23
N LEU A 97 0.62 11.66 3.21
CA LEU A 97 -0.77 11.23 3.10
C LEU A 97 -1.48 12.25 2.23
N SER A 98 -1.48 12.04 0.92
CA SER A 98 -2.45 12.69 0.05
C SER A 98 -3.83 12.15 0.44
N LEU A 99 -4.50 12.84 1.37
CA LEU A 99 -5.90 12.59 1.69
C LEU A 99 -6.73 12.94 0.46
N ILE A 100 -6.94 11.95 -0.41
CA ILE A 100 -7.94 12.03 -1.46
C ILE A 100 -8.86 10.83 -1.23
N PHE A 101 -9.99 11.11 -0.58
CA PHE A 101 -11.20 10.31 -0.74
C PHE A 101 -11.95 10.84 -1.97
#